data_AF-A0A947Z1P4-F1
#
_entry.id   AF-A0A947Z1P4-F1
#
_cell.length_a   1.000
_cell.length_b   1.000
_cell.length_c   1.000
_cell.angle_alpha   90.00
_cell.angle_beta   90.00
_cell.angle_gamma   90.00
#
_symmetry.space_group_name_H-M   'P 1'
#
loop_
_entity.id
_entity.type
_entity.pdbx_description
1 polymer ?
#
loop_
_entity_poly.entity_id
_entity_poly.type
_entity_poly.pdbx_seq_one_letter_code
_entity_poly.pdbx_strand_id
1 'polypeptide(L)' 'MGAVTEREVTESQDRGALAKMVMTLLEHWKLSTEDQAALLGIATSNRAALSNYRSGKPIGTSRDQYERVGHLLGIHKNLR' A
#
# COMPACT_ATOMS: atom_id res chain seq x y z
N MET A 1 27.41 -4.89 12.09
CA MET A 1 26.15 -4.17 12.39
C MET A 1 25.64 -3.27 11.25
N GLY A 2 26.35 -3.05 10.12
CA GLY A 2 25.87 -2.18 9.02
C GLY A 2 24.88 -2.83 8.03
N ALA A 3 25.06 -4.11 7.70
CA ALA A 3 24.24 -4.77 6.68
C ALA A 3 22.75 -4.94 7.04
N VAL A 4 22.42 -4.96 8.35
CA VAL A 4 21.02 -5.09 8.81
C VAL A 4 20.26 -3.78 8.60
N THR A 5 20.90 -2.65 8.91
CA THR A 5 20.30 -1.31 8.75
C THR A 5 20.07 -0.93 7.29
N GLU A 6 20.94 -1.34 6.37
CA GLU A 6 20.77 -1.07 4.93
C GLU A 6 19.56 -1.83 4.36
N ARG A 7 19.38 -3.10 4.76
CA ARG A 7 18.26 -3.92 4.31
C ARG A 7 16.91 -3.38 4.77
N GLU A 8 16.80 -2.95 6.03
CA GLU A 8 15.57 -2.37 6.57
C GLU A 8 15.16 -1.08 5.86
N VAL A 9 16.14 -0.27 5.43
CA VAL A 9 15.91 0.95 4.67
C VAL A 9 15.36 0.62 3.29
N THR A 10 15.97 -0.32 2.56
CA THR A 10 15.48 -0.75 1.24
C THR A 10 14.07 -1.34 1.32
N GLU A 11 13.81 -2.23 2.28
CA GLU A 11 12.48 -2.82 2.47
C GLU A 11 11.41 -1.77 2.81
N SER A 12 11.79 -0.70 3.52
CA SER A 12 10.89 0.41 3.82
C SER A 12 10.62 1.30 2.61
N GLN A 13 11.64 1.54 1.78
CA GLN A 13 11.51 2.26 0.51
C GLN A 13 10.61 1.52 -0.47
N ASP A 14 10.81 0.21 -0.62
CA ASP A 14 10.00 -0.66 -1.49
C ASP A 14 8.53 -0.66 -1.06
N ARG A 15 8.28 -0.73 0.24
CA ARG A 15 6.92 -0.61 0.81
C ARG A 15 6.31 0.76 0.58
N GLY A 16 7.11 1.83 0.60
CA GLY A 16 6.64 3.18 0.25
C GLY A 16 6.26 3.30 -1.23
N ALA A 17 7.01 2.65 -2.12
CA ALA A 17 6.69 2.60 -3.55
C ALA A 17 5.39 1.80 -3.80
N LEU A 18 5.23 0.65 -3.16
CA LEU A 18 3.99 -0.13 -3.20
C LEU A 18 2.79 0.69 -2.72
N ALA A 19 2.96 1.50 -1.66
CA ALA A 19 1.91 2.39 -1.16
C ALA A 19 1.45 3.37 -2.24
N LYS A 20 2.38 4.02 -2.93
CA LYS A 20 2.02 4.95 -4.01
C LYS A 20 1.33 4.24 -5.17
N MET A 21 1.87 3.10 -5.62
CA MET A 21 1.30 2.34 -6.74
C MET A 21 -0.14 1.88 -6.45
N VAL A 22 -0.40 1.34 -5.26
CA VAL A 22 -1.75 0.89 -4.92
C VAL A 22 -2.70 2.09 -4.76
N MET A 23 -2.25 3.23 -4.24
CA MET A 23 -3.11 4.42 -4.16
C MET A 23 -3.48 4.95 -5.55
N THR A 24 -2.53 5.00 -6.49
CA THR A 24 -2.79 5.36 -7.89
C THR A 24 -3.74 4.37 -8.56
N LEU A 25 -3.62 3.08 -8.26
CA LEU A 25 -4.54 2.06 -8.77
C LEU A 25 -5.98 2.31 -8.30
N LEU A 26 -6.18 2.52 -7.00
CA LEU A 26 -7.53 2.70 -6.45
C LEU A 26 -8.18 4.01 -6.95
N GLU A 27 -7.37 5.04 -7.21
CA GLU A 27 -7.81 6.26 -7.88
C GLU A 27 -8.22 6.00 -9.33
N HIS A 28 -7.44 5.21 -10.07
CA HIS A 28 -7.78 4.81 -11.44
C HIS A 28 -9.13 4.08 -11.49
N TRP A 29 -9.39 3.20 -10.52
CA TRP A 29 -10.66 2.48 -10.39
C TRP A 29 -11.80 3.35 -9.84
N LYS A 30 -11.52 4.63 -9.51
CA LYS A 30 -12.48 5.62 -9.00
C LYS A 30 -13.22 5.16 -7.74
N LEU A 31 -12.51 4.46 -6.86
CA LEU A 31 -13.10 3.93 -5.64
C LEU A 31 -13.32 5.02 -4.59
N SER A 32 -14.40 4.87 -3.81
CA SER A 32 -14.64 5.71 -2.65
C SER A 32 -13.51 5.55 -1.62
N THR A 33 -13.35 6.53 -0.74
CA THR A 33 -12.31 6.43 0.30
C THR A 33 -12.60 5.32 1.32
N GLU A 34 -13.87 4.96 1.53
CA GLU A 34 -14.25 3.82 2.37
C GLU A 34 -13.87 2.49 1.71
N ASP A 35 -14.13 2.35 0.41
CA ASP A 35 -13.72 1.17 -0.36
C ASP A 35 -12.19 1.04 -0.42
N GLN A 36 -11.48 2.16 -0.58
CA GLN A 36 -10.02 2.21 -0.49
C GLN A 36 -9.52 1.65 0.84
N ALA A 37 -10.14 2.06 1.96
CA ALA A 37 -9.79 1.57 3.29
C ALA A 37 -10.11 0.08 3.45
N ALA A 38 -11.29 -0.37 3.04
CA ALA A 38 -11.72 -1.75 3.11
C ALA A 38 -10.82 -2.69 2.27
N LEU A 39 -10.42 -2.26 1.07
CA LEU A 39 -9.50 -2.99 0.21
C LEU A 39 -8.04 -2.98 0.67
N LEU A 40 -7.69 -2.13 1.64
CA LEU A 40 -6.38 -2.14 2.30
C LEU A 40 -6.41 -2.74 3.72
N GLY A 41 -7.59 -3.16 4.20
CA GLY A 41 -7.75 -3.87 5.47
C GLY A 41 -7.62 -2.93 6.67
N ILE A 42 -7.78 -1.64 6.44
CA ILE A 42 -7.77 -0.61 7.47
C ILE A 42 -9.20 -0.18 7.78
N ALA A 43 -9.44 0.30 9.00
CA ALA A 43 -10.76 0.82 9.37
C ALA A 43 -11.19 1.92 8.39
N THR A 44 -12.45 1.90 7.96
CA THR A 44 -13.03 2.88 7.01
C THR A 44 -12.97 4.32 7.54
N SER A 45 -12.97 4.47 8.86
CA SER A 45 -12.77 5.75 9.57
C SER A 45 -11.32 6.26 9.53
N ASN A 46 -10.32 5.43 9.21
CA ASN A 46 -8.91 5.78 9.26
C ASN A 46 -8.43 6.46 7.96
N ARG A 47 -8.96 7.65 7.70
CA ARG A 47 -8.59 8.50 6.55
C ARG A 47 -7.11 8.93 6.58
N ALA A 48 -6.54 9.04 7.78
CA ALA A 48 -5.14 9.41 7.98
C ALA A 48 -4.17 8.37 7.40
N ALA A 49 -4.48 7.07 7.54
CA ALA A 49 -3.67 6.00 6.95
C ALA A 49 -3.63 6.11 5.41
N LEU A 50 -4.76 6.42 4.76
CA LEU A 50 -4.78 6.63 3.31
C LEU A 50 -3.95 7.84 2.88
N SER A 51 -4.03 8.95 3.63
CA SER A 51 -3.18 10.13 3.38
C SER A 51 -1.68 9.81 3.52
N ASN A 52 -1.34 9.01 4.52
CA ASN A 52 0.02 8.50 4.73
C ASN A 52 0.51 7.65 3.53
N TYR A 53 -0.33 6.76 3.01
CA TYR A 53 0.05 5.94 1.85
C TYR A 53 0.18 6.77 0.57
N ARG A 54 -0.67 7.78 0.37
CA ARG A 54 -0.54 8.73 -0.76
C ARG A 54 0.77 9.51 -0.71
N SER A 55 1.24 9.88 0.48
CA SER A 55 2.56 10.52 0.65
C SER A 55 3.74 9.55 0.54
N GLY A 56 3.47 8.24 0.42
CA GLY A 56 4.49 7.20 0.29
C GLY A 56 5.06 6.69 1.60
N LYS A 57 4.35 6.89 2.72
CA LYS A 57 4.72 6.16 3.94
C LYS A 57 4.59 4.66 3.67
N PRO A 58 5.51 3.84 4.20
CA PRO A 58 5.49 2.40 3.97
C PRO A 58 4.14 1.79 4.33
N ILE A 59 3.66 0.87 3.49
CA ILE A 59 2.59 -0.04 3.88
C ILE A 59 3.05 -0.79 5.13
N GLY A 60 2.12 -1.05 6.05
CA GLY A 60 2.40 -1.62 7.36
C GLY A 60 3.16 -2.95 7.30
N THR A 61 3.62 -3.39 8.46
CA THR A 61 4.44 -4.61 8.61
C THR A 61 3.62 -5.90 8.63
N SER A 62 2.29 -5.81 8.58
CA SER A 62 1.41 -6.98 8.55
C SER A 62 1.50 -7.70 7.21
N ARG A 63 1.69 -9.02 7.28
CA ARG A 63 1.71 -9.89 6.10
C ARG A 63 0.42 -9.79 5.28
N ASP A 64 -0.74 -9.79 5.94
CA ASP A 64 -2.05 -9.66 5.29
C ASP A 64 -2.14 -8.38 4.45
N GLN A 65 -1.66 -7.26 4.99
CA GLN A 65 -1.70 -5.99 4.27
C GLN A 65 -0.82 -6.03 3.01
N TYR A 66 0.34 -6.66 3.09
CA TYR A 66 1.24 -6.84 1.95
C TYR A 66 0.63 -7.76 0.88
N GLU A 67 0.03 -8.88 1.29
CA GLU A 67 -0.64 -9.82 0.37
C GLU A 67 -1.83 -9.15 -0.35
N ARG A 68 -2.64 -8.37 0.35
CA ARG A 68 -3.78 -7.64 -0.25
C ARG A 68 -3.32 -6.64 -1.31
N VAL A 69 -2.24 -5.90 -1.04
CA VAL A 69 -1.64 -4.98 -2.01
C VAL A 69 -1.13 -5.74 -3.24
N GLY A 70 -0.45 -6.87 -3.01
CA GLY A 70 0.00 -7.76 -4.08
C GLY A 70 -1.16 -8.25 -4.96
N HIS A 71 -2.27 -8.68 -4.36
CA HIS A 71 -3.46 -9.11 -5.08
C HIS A 71 -4.06 -7.98 -5.93
N LEU A 72 -4.21 -6.77 -5.37
CA LEU A 72 -4.77 -5.62 -6.09
C LEU A 72 -3.93 -5.25 -7.31
N LEU A 73 -2.61 -5.13 -7.13
CA LEU A 73 -1.68 -4.84 -8.22
C LEU A 73 -1.64 -5.98 -9.25
N GLY A 74 -1.75 -7.23 -8.79
CA GLY A 74 -1.85 -8.42 -9.64
C GLY A 74 -3.11 -8.41 -10.52
N ILE A 75 -4.27 -8.09 -9.96
CA ILE A 75 -5.53 -7.95 -10.72
C ILE A 75 -5.35 -6.90 -11.81
N HIS A 76 -4.86 -5.71 -11.45
CA HIS A 76 -4.63 -4.63 -12.40
C HIS A 76 -3.69 -5.02 -13.54
N LYS A 77 -2.60 -5.72 -13.22
CA LYS A 77 -1.64 -6.22 -14.22
C LYS A 77 -2.30 -7.18 -15.22
N ASN A 78 -3.26 -8.00 -14.79
CA ASN A 78 -3.92 -8.99 -15.67
C ASN A 78 -5.11 -8.41 -16.45
N LEU A 79 -5.63 -7.24 -16.05
CA LEU A 79 -6.73 -6.55 -16.74
C LEU A 79 -6.24 -5.53 -17.78
N ARG A 80 -4.93 -5.34 -17.91
CA ARG A 80 -4.26 -4.47 -18.88
C ARG A 80 -3.48 -5.30 -19.89
#